data_AF-A0A0W7YQL9-F1
#
_entry.id   AF-A0A0W7YQL9-F1
#
_cell.length_a   1.000
_cell.length_b   1.000
_cell.length_c   1.000
_cell.angle_alpha   90.00
_cell.angle_beta   90.00
_cell.angle_gamma   90.00
#
_symmetry.space_group_name_H-M   'P 1'
#
loop_
_entity.id
_entity.type
_entity.pdbx_description
1 polymer ?
#
loop_
_entity_poly.entity_id
_entity_poly.type
_entity_poly.pdbx_seq_one_letter_code
_entity_poly.pdbx_strand_id
1 'polypeptide(L)'
;MNITWKDLTIIGLGAIIILLATFKLIDFMYIKDKDIEVAVVGFIGTIIGGTLSGAITLIGVTRTIEHNQSIENRKRIKEEIMFLFPLLREIEQIRENLLFEIHENHADNDAIIRYVYKEFSSSKQLYDNARHGSLMVYSRLIKFKGTVDYFMEKIYFTKEIEYDSDIRLISGLGGLEALIKLEIETKTNMIEK
;
A
#
# COMPACT_ATOMS: atom_id res chain seq x y z
N MET A 1 5.21 -34.23 -9.36
CA MET A 1 5.15 -34.19 -7.87
C MET A 1 5.64 -32.81 -7.47
N ASN A 2 4.77 -31.94 -6.94
CA ASN A 2 5.16 -30.57 -6.55
C ASN A 2 5.87 -30.63 -5.21
N ILE A 3 7.19 -30.48 -5.21
CA ILE A 3 8.01 -30.41 -4.00
C ILE A 3 7.70 -29.08 -3.32
N THR A 4 7.19 -29.13 -2.10
CA THR A 4 6.89 -27.91 -1.33
C THR A 4 8.14 -27.42 -0.59
N TRP A 5 8.14 -26.16 -0.15
CA TRP A 5 9.23 -25.59 0.65
C TRP A 5 9.53 -26.39 1.93
N LYS A 6 8.52 -27.06 2.51
CA LYS A 6 8.69 -27.96 3.66
C LYS A 6 9.44 -29.24 3.29
N ASP A 7 9.22 -29.76 2.08
CA ASP A 7 9.90 -30.96 1.61
C ASP A 7 11.39 -30.67 1.32
N LEU A 8 11.67 -29.50 0.75
CA LEU A 8 13.05 -29.02 0.53
C LEU A 8 13.83 -28.84 1.84
N THR A 9 13.22 -28.31 2.89
CA THR A 9 13.88 -28.16 4.20
C THR A 9 14.11 -29.50 4.89
N ILE A 10 13.18 -30.44 4.78
CA ILE A 10 13.33 -31.81 5.33
C ILE A 10 14.46 -32.56 4.62
N ILE A 11 14.51 -32.50 3.29
CA ILE A 11 15.56 -33.14 2.49
C ILE A 11 16.93 -32.51 2.80
N GLY A 12 16.99 -31.18 2.90
CA GLY A 12 18.23 -30.46 3.25
C GLY A 12 18.75 -30.82 4.66
N LEU A 13 17.87 -30.87 5.66
CA LEU A 13 18.21 -31.31 7.02
C LEU A 13 18.69 -32.77 7.04
N GLY A 14 18.01 -33.66 6.31
CA GLY A 14 18.40 -35.06 6.19
C GLY A 14 19.79 -35.22 5.58
N ALA A 15 20.10 -34.49 4.52
CA ALA A 15 21.41 -34.51 3.86
C ALA A 15 22.53 -34.03 4.80
N ILE A 16 22.30 -32.95 5.55
CA ILE A 16 23.28 -32.42 6.53
C ILE A 16 23.53 -33.42 7.67
N ILE A 17 22.47 -34.07 8.18
CA ILE A 17 22.60 -35.08 9.24
C ILE A 17 23.41 -36.28 8.75
N ILE A 18 23.14 -36.77 7.53
CA ILE A 18 23.90 -37.88 6.93
C ILE A 18 25.37 -37.50 6.75
N LEU A 19 25.64 -36.28 6.28
CA LEU A 19 27.00 -35.79 6.04
C LEU A 19 27.79 -35.66 7.36
N LEU A 20 27.17 -35.11 8.41
CA LEU A 20 27.76 -35.05 9.75
C LEU A 20 27.98 -36.44 10.36
N ALA A 21 27.03 -37.36 10.19
CA ALA A 21 27.15 -38.74 10.66
C ALA A 21 28.30 -39.48 9.97
N THR A 22 28.47 -39.26 8.66
CA THR A 22 29.58 -39.84 7.87
C THR A 22 30.93 -39.32 8.35
N PHE A 23 31.07 -38.02 8.58
CA PHE A 23 32.30 -37.45 9.15
C PHE A 23 32.62 -38.01 10.54
N LYS A 24 31.62 -38.16 11.41
CA LYS A 24 31.85 -38.71 12.74
C LYS A 24 32.13 -40.21 12.76
N LEU A 25 31.56 -40.98 11.83
CA LEU A 25 31.92 -42.39 11.64
C LEU A 25 33.37 -42.54 11.19
N ILE A 26 33.87 -41.64 10.34
CA ILE A 26 35.27 -41.62 9.90
C ILE A 26 36.19 -41.30 11.10
N ASP A 27 35.86 -40.30 11.92
CA ASP A 27 36.58 -40.03 13.18
C ASP A 27 36.61 -41.28 14.08
N PHE A 28 35.48 -41.99 14.19
CA PHE A 28 35.33 -43.17 15.04
C PHE A 28 36.20 -44.35 14.62
N MET A 29 36.42 -44.53 13.30
CA MET A 29 37.28 -45.60 12.78
C MET A 29 38.76 -45.44 13.15
N TYR A 30 39.18 -44.24 13.56
CA TYR A 30 40.58 -43.93 13.85
C TYR A 30 40.92 -43.84 15.34
N ILE A 31 39.96 -44.05 16.25
CA ILE A 31 40.17 -43.82 17.68
C ILE A 31 40.12 -45.13 18.50
N LYS A 32 41.19 -45.41 19.25
CA LYS A 32 41.34 -46.57 20.14
C LYS A 32 40.54 -46.40 21.43
N ASP A 33 39.46 -47.17 21.58
CA ASP A 33 38.77 -47.69 22.78
C ASP A 33 38.46 -46.78 24.01
N LYS A 34 38.87 -45.50 24.05
CA LYS A 34 38.53 -44.56 25.16
C LYS A 34 37.80 -43.28 24.76
N ASP A 35 37.65 -42.97 23.47
CA ASP A 35 37.03 -41.70 23.04
C ASP A 35 35.65 -41.86 22.39
N ILE A 36 35.02 -43.04 22.50
CA ILE A 36 33.66 -43.28 22.01
C ILE A 36 32.66 -42.31 22.65
N GLU A 37 32.75 -42.12 23.98
CA GLU A 37 31.90 -41.18 24.71
C GLU A 37 32.15 -39.72 24.26
N VAL A 38 33.42 -39.35 24.05
CA VAL A 38 33.82 -38.01 23.58
C VAL A 38 33.31 -37.76 22.15
N ALA A 39 33.35 -38.78 21.28
CA ALA A 39 32.84 -38.70 19.92
C ALA A 39 31.31 -38.57 19.86
N VAL A 40 30.57 -39.28 20.73
CA VAL A 40 29.11 -39.16 20.85
C VAL A 40 28.73 -37.76 21.36
N VAL A 41 29.40 -37.27 22.40
CA VAL A 41 29.18 -35.90 22.92
C VAL A 41 29.51 -34.85 21.85
N GLY A 42 30.60 -35.05 21.08
CA GLY A 42 30.96 -34.18 19.97
C GLY A 42 29.93 -34.17 18.84
N PHE A 43 29.37 -35.34 18.47
CA PHE A 43 28.32 -35.43 17.45
C PHE A 43 27.03 -34.73 17.89
N ILE A 44 26.58 -34.96 19.12
CA ILE A 44 25.43 -34.29 19.70
C ILE A 44 25.66 -32.77 19.76
N GLY A 45 26.85 -32.35 20.19
CA GLY A 45 27.26 -30.95 20.22
C GLY A 45 27.24 -30.26 18.85
N THR A 46 27.68 -30.94 17.79
CA THR A 46 27.64 -30.41 16.42
C THR A 46 26.21 -30.33 15.88
N ILE A 47 25.34 -31.32 16.16
CA ILE A 47 23.93 -31.26 15.76
C ILE A 47 23.21 -30.11 16.46
N ILE A 48 23.36 -30.00 17.78
CA ILE A 48 22.74 -28.93 18.59
C ILE A 48 23.30 -27.57 18.18
N GLY A 49 24.63 -27.44 18.04
CA GLY A 49 25.28 -26.21 17.61
C GLY A 49 24.88 -25.78 16.20
N GLY A 50 24.82 -26.72 15.25
CA GLY A 50 24.39 -26.46 13.88
C GLY A 50 22.91 -26.07 13.77
N THR A 51 22.03 -26.72 14.51
CA THR A 51 20.60 -26.37 14.54
C THR A 51 20.33 -25.05 15.25
N LEU A 52 20.98 -24.77 16.39
CA LEU A 52 20.88 -23.48 17.08
C LEU A 52 21.43 -22.34 16.23
N SER A 53 22.59 -22.53 15.60
CA SER A 53 23.18 -21.55 14.68
C SER A 53 22.25 -21.26 13.51
N GLY A 54 21.73 -22.30 12.85
CA GLY A 54 20.77 -22.15 11.75
C GLY A 54 19.48 -21.44 12.17
N ALA A 55 18.94 -21.76 13.35
CA ALA A 55 17.74 -21.12 13.90
C ALA A 55 17.97 -19.63 14.19
N ILE A 56 19.09 -19.26 14.81
CA ILE A 56 19.44 -17.86 15.08
C ILE A 56 19.60 -17.09 13.77
N THR A 57 20.27 -17.67 12.77
CA THR A 57 20.42 -17.04 11.45
C THR A 57 19.07 -16.83 10.77
N LEU A 58 18.17 -17.82 10.80
CA LEU A 58 16.81 -17.68 10.26
C LEU A 58 16.01 -16.58 10.95
N ILE A 59 16.09 -16.48 12.28
CA ILE A 59 15.46 -15.40 13.05
C ILE A 59 16.03 -14.04 12.62
N GLY A 60 17.35 -13.95 12.45
CA GLY A 60 18.02 -12.74 11.98
C GLY A 60 17.52 -12.30 10.60
N VAL A 61 17.49 -13.22 9.63
CA VAL A 61 17.01 -12.96 8.26
C VAL A 61 15.56 -12.49 8.27
N THR A 62 14.68 -13.17 9.00
CA THR A 62 13.25 -12.79 9.08
C THR A 62 13.08 -11.38 9.64
N ARG A 63 13.79 -11.04 10.73
CA ARG A 63 13.76 -9.69 11.31
C ARG A 63 14.27 -8.63 10.33
N THR A 64 15.32 -8.93 9.57
CA THR A 64 15.83 -8.01 8.54
C THR A 64 14.82 -7.80 7.42
N ILE A 65 14.14 -8.87 6.97
CA ILE A 65 13.08 -8.77 5.95
C ILE A 65 11.92 -7.92 6.46
N GLU A 66 11.42 -8.20 7.67
CA GLU A 66 10.34 -7.44 8.30
C GLU A 66 10.71 -5.95 8.45
N HIS A 67 11.94 -5.68 8.88
CA HIS A 67 12.45 -4.32 9.00
C HIS A 67 12.48 -3.59 7.65
N ASN A 68 13.03 -4.23 6.60
CA ASN A 68 13.08 -3.65 5.26
C ASN A 68 11.68 -3.40 4.70
N GLN A 69 10.76 -4.34 4.89
CA GLN A 69 9.35 -4.17 4.50
C GLN A 69 8.69 -3.00 5.23
N SER A 70 8.97 -2.83 6.53
CA SER A 70 8.44 -1.70 7.30
C SER A 70 8.95 -0.36 6.77
N ILE A 71 10.24 -0.28 6.40
CA ILE A 71 10.86 0.93 5.84
C ILE A 71 10.24 1.25 4.48
N GLU A 72 10.12 0.25 3.61
CA GLU A 72 9.56 0.42 2.26
C GLU A 72 8.09 0.84 2.33
N ASN A 73 7.30 0.23 3.21
CA ASN A 73 5.91 0.62 3.43
C ASN A 73 5.80 2.06 3.93
N ARG A 74 6.61 2.47 4.91
CA ARG A 74 6.64 3.87 5.38
C ARG A 74 7.01 4.84 4.26
N LYS A 75 7.97 4.48 3.40
CA LYS A 75 8.35 5.29 2.24
C LYS A 75 7.19 5.42 1.25
N ARG A 76 6.52 4.32 0.91
CA ARG A 76 5.36 4.31 0.00
C ARG A 76 4.23 5.19 0.54
N ILE A 77 3.91 5.08 1.83
CA ILE A 77 2.84 5.89 2.45
C ILE A 77 3.20 7.39 2.38
N LYS A 78 4.47 7.75 2.58
CA LYS A 78 4.92 9.15 2.39
C LYS A 78 4.74 9.63 0.95
N GLU A 79 5.09 8.81 -0.02
CA GLU A 79 4.89 9.12 -1.44
C GLU A 79 3.40 9.32 -1.76
N GLU A 80 2.53 8.44 -1.28
CA GLU A 80 1.07 8.56 -1.44
C GLU A 80 0.55 9.89 -0.86
N ILE A 81 0.98 10.26 0.35
CA ILE A 81 0.62 11.54 0.98
C ILE A 81 1.09 12.75 0.13
N MET A 82 2.28 12.67 -0.47
CA MET A 82 2.79 13.74 -1.34
C MET A 82 1.88 14.02 -2.55
N PHE A 83 1.11 13.04 -3.02
CA PHE A 83 0.11 13.24 -4.07
C PHE A 83 -1.25 13.71 -3.54
N LEU A 84 -1.61 13.33 -2.31
CA LEU A 84 -2.90 13.73 -1.73
C LEU A 84 -2.96 15.21 -1.34
N PHE A 85 -1.86 15.80 -0.88
CA PHE A 85 -1.82 17.24 -0.56
C PHE A 85 -2.10 18.17 -1.75
N PRO A 86 -1.44 18.04 -2.91
CA PRO A 86 -1.75 18.88 -4.07
C PRO A 86 -3.17 18.62 -4.59
N LEU A 87 -3.65 17.37 -4.57
CA LEU A 87 -5.04 17.05 -4.88
C LEU A 87 -6.02 17.77 -3.95
N LEU A 88 -5.77 17.77 -2.64
CA LEU A 88 -6.61 18.46 -1.67
C LEU A 88 -6.73 19.94 -2.01
N ARG A 89 -5.58 20.59 -2.26
CA ARG A 89 -5.52 22.00 -2.61
C ARG A 89 -6.28 22.31 -3.90
N GLU A 90 -6.17 21.47 -4.92
CA GLU A 90 -6.91 21.63 -6.18
C GLU A 90 -8.43 21.53 -5.95
N ILE A 91 -8.89 20.55 -5.16
CA ILE A 91 -10.32 20.40 -4.83
C ILE A 91 -10.84 21.58 -4.00
N GLU A 92 -10.08 22.03 -3.00
CA GLU A 92 -10.43 23.20 -2.19
C GLU A 92 -10.56 24.45 -3.05
N GLN A 93 -9.61 24.68 -3.97
CA GLN A 93 -9.63 25.82 -4.88
C GLN A 93 -10.84 25.77 -5.83
N ILE A 94 -11.17 24.60 -6.39
CA ILE A 94 -12.37 24.45 -7.24
C ILE A 94 -13.63 24.77 -6.44
N ARG A 95 -13.72 24.30 -5.20
CA ARG A 95 -14.89 24.57 -4.33
C ARG A 95 -15.00 26.05 -3.98
N GLU A 96 -13.91 26.69 -3.62
CA GLU A 96 -13.88 28.13 -3.28
C GLU A 96 -14.32 28.98 -4.47
N ASN A 97 -13.77 28.70 -5.66
CA ASN A 97 -14.18 29.38 -6.88
C ASN A 97 -15.65 29.14 -7.21
N LEU A 98 -16.14 27.91 -7.06
CA LEU A 98 -17.56 27.60 -7.28
C LEU A 98 -18.47 28.39 -6.34
N LEU A 99 -18.12 28.46 -5.05
CA LEU A 99 -18.86 29.25 -4.07
C LEU A 99 -18.83 30.74 -4.39
N PHE A 100 -17.69 31.25 -4.86
CA PHE A 100 -17.57 32.62 -5.33
C PHE A 100 -18.49 32.90 -6.53
N GLU A 101 -18.51 32.03 -7.55
CA GLU A 101 -19.41 32.16 -8.70
C GLU A 101 -20.88 32.16 -8.29
N ILE A 102 -21.27 31.33 -7.31
CA ILE A 102 -22.64 31.23 -6.82
C ILE A 102 -23.05 32.48 -6.02
N HIS A 103 -22.20 32.91 -5.08
CA HIS A 103 -22.59 33.93 -4.10
C HIS A 103 -22.32 35.35 -4.57
N GLU A 104 -21.21 35.59 -5.26
CA GLU A 104 -20.78 36.93 -5.67
C GLU A 104 -21.21 37.25 -7.10
N ASN A 105 -21.06 36.30 -8.03
CA ASN A 105 -21.42 36.51 -9.44
C ASN A 105 -22.87 36.13 -9.77
N HIS A 106 -23.60 35.53 -8.82
CA HIS A 106 -24.95 35.00 -9.03
C HIS A 106 -25.05 34.13 -10.29
N ALA A 107 -24.02 33.31 -10.53
CA ALA A 107 -23.96 32.40 -11.66
C ALA A 107 -25.18 31.46 -11.65
N ASP A 108 -25.76 31.24 -12.81
CA ASP A 108 -26.85 30.27 -12.96
C ASP A 108 -26.32 28.83 -12.94
N ASN A 109 -27.24 27.87 -12.77
CA ASN A 109 -26.88 26.46 -12.70
C ASN A 109 -26.16 25.96 -13.97
N ASP A 110 -26.45 26.52 -15.16
CA ASP A 110 -25.73 26.19 -16.39
C ASP A 110 -24.24 26.59 -16.28
N ALA A 111 -23.96 27.84 -15.91
CA ALA A 111 -22.60 28.34 -15.74
C ALA A 111 -21.81 27.54 -14.68
N ILE A 112 -22.45 27.22 -13.56
CA ILE A 112 -21.90 26.41 -12.46
C ILE A 112 -21.50 25.02 -12.95
N ILE A 113 -22.41 24.31 -13.63
CA ILE A 113 -22.15 22.96 -14.14
C ILE A 113 -21.01 23.00 -15.17
N ARG A 114 -21.03 23.96 -16.09
CA ARG A 114 -19.98 24.12 -17.12
C ARG A 114 -18.62 24.40 -16.50
N TYR A 115 -18.56 25.22 -15.46
CA TYR A 115 -17.34 25.51 -14.72
C TYR A 115 -16.76 24.22 -14.13
N VAL A 116 -17.54 23.48 -13.35
CA VAL A 116 -17.07 22.23 -12.72
C VAL A 116 -16.69 21.19 -13.77
N TYR A 117 -17.49 21.05 -14.84
CA TYR A 117 -17.18 20.15 -15.94
C TYR A 117 -15.84 20.47 -16.60
N LYS A 118 -15.54 21.75 -16.83
CA LYS A 118 -14.27 22.20 -17.40
C LYS A 118 -13.11 21.77 -16.51
N GLU A 119 -13.15 22.11 -15.22
CA GLU A 119 -12.09 21.77 -14.27
C GLU A 119 -11.81 20.25 -14.23
N PHE A 120 -12.88 19.44 -14.18
CA PHE A 120 -12.76 17.99 -14.11
C PHE A 120 -12.48 17.30 -15.45
N SER A 121 -12.64 17.99 -16.59
CA SER A 121 -12.33 17.44 -17.91
C SER A 121 -10.94 17.84 -18.39
N SER A 122 -10.43 19.01 -17.99
CA SER A 122 -9.10 19.48 -18.39
C SER A 122 -7.99 19.07 -17.43
N SER A 123 -8.29 18.82 -16.15
CA SER A 123 -7.24 18.52 -15.17
C SER A 123 -6.86 17.05 -15.17
N LYS A 124 -5.92 16.68 -16.05
CA LYS A 124 -5.24 15.37 -15.98
C LYS A 124 -4.57 15.16 -14.62
N GLN A 125 -4.01 16.24 -14.07
CA GLN A 125 -3.27 16.23 -12.81
C GLN A 125 -4.12 15.80 -11.61
N LEU A 126 -5.40 16.22 -11.54
CA LEU A 126 -6.34 15.76 -10.50
C LEU A 126 -6.40 14.22 -10.43
N TYR A 127 -6.60 13.58 -11.58
CA TYR A 127 -6.73 12.13 -11.67
C TYR A 127 -5.42 11.39 -11.42
N ASP A 128 -4.30 11.93 -11.91
CA ASP A 128 -2.99 11.35 -11.66
C ASP A 128 -2.64 11.42 -10.18
N ASN A 129 -2.86 12.56 -9.52
CA ASN A 129 -2.63 12.71 -8.08
C ASN A 129 -3.54 11.78 -7.26
N ALA A 130 -4.83 11.68 -7.61
CA ALA A 130 -5.75 10.78 -6.93
C ALA A 130 -5.34 9.30 -7.11
N ARG A 131 -4.95 8.90 -8.32
CA ARG A 131 -4.55 7.52 -8.63
C ARG A 131 -3.31 7.09 -7.85
N HIS A 132 -2.32 7.97 -7.74
CA HIS A 132 -1.08 7.67 -7.00
C HIS A 132 -1.25 7.83 -5.48
N GLY A 133 -2.14 8.71 -5.02
CA GLY A 133 -2.36 8.95 -3.60
C GLY A 133 -3.27 7.93 -2.92
N SER A 134 -4.42 7.59 -3.52
CA SER A 134 -5.37 6.63 -2.94
C SER A 134 -6.39 6.14 -3.98
N LEU A 135 -6.44 4.83 -4.19
CA LEU A 135 -7.45 4.21 -5.07
C LEU A 135 -8.89 4.52 -4.65
N MET A 136 -9.13 4.67 -3.34
CA MET A 136 -10.44 5.03 -2.83
C MET A 136 -10.82 6.47 -3.23
N VAL A 137 -9.90 7.41 -3.07
CA VAL A 137 -10.09 8.80 -3.51
C VAL A 137 -10.30 8.86 -5.02
N TYR A 138 -9.46 8.16 -5.79
CA TYR A 138 -9.58 8.07 -7.24
C TYR A 138 -10.95 7.54 -7.69
N SER A 139 -11.42 6.46 -7.08
CA SER A 139 -12.74 5.90 -7.36
C SER A 139 -13.87 6.90 -7.07
N ARG A 140 -13.77 7.62 -5.93
CA ARG A 140 -14.75 8.65 -5.58
C ARG A 140 -14.72 9.83 -6.54
N LEU A 141 -13.53 10.24 -6.98
CA LEU A 141 -13.32 11.31 -7.95
C LEU A 141 -13.96 10.96 -9.30
N ILE A 142 -13.75 9.75 -9.80
CA ILE A 142 -14.41 9.26 -11.03
C ILE A 142 -15.92 9.26 -10.89
N LYS A 143 -16.44 8.78 -9.75
CA LYS A 143 -17.88 8.75 -9.52
C LYS A 143 -18.47 10.16 -9.53
N PHE A 144 -17.79 11.11 -8.90
CA PHE A 144 -18.20 12.51 -8.93
C PHE A 144 -18.14 13.09 -10.35
N LYS A 145 -17.07 12.82 -11.11
CA LYS A 145 -16.97 13.20 -12.53
C LYS A 145 -18.17 12.67 -13.32
N GLY A 146 -18.57 11.42 -13.12
CA GLY A 146 -19.75 10.85 -13.78
C GLY A 146 -21.04 11.62 -13.49
N THR A 147 -21.20 12.14 -12.27
CA THR A 147 -22.32 13.03 -11.93
C THR A 147 -22.25 14.36 -12.69
N VAL A 148 -21.06 14.96 -12.79
CA VAL A 148 -20.84 16.21 -13.52
C VAL A 148 -21.10 16.01 -15.02
N ASP A 149 -20.61 14.90 -15.59
CA ASP A 149 -20.83 14.52 -16.98
C ASP A 149 -22.33 14.36 -17.28
N TYR A 150 -23.09 13.73 -16.37
CA TYR A 150 -24.54 13.59 -16.48
C TYR A 150 -25.25 14.95 -16.51
N PHE A 151 -24.87 15.89 -15.65
CA PHE A 151 -25.45 17.24 -15.67
C PHE A 151 -25.12 17.98 -16.97
N MET A 152 -23.89 17.83 -17.47
CA MET A 152 -23.48 18.42 -18.73
C MET A 152 -24.26 17.83 -19.93
N GLU A 153 -24.53 16.53 -19.91
CA GLU A 153 -25.37 15.85 -20.90
C GLU A 153 -26.80 16.41 -20.91
N LYS A 154 -27.40 16.59 -19.73
CA LYS A 154 -28.73 17.19 -19.57
C LYS A 154 -28.81 18.61 -20.15
N ILE A 155 -27.81 19.43 -19.89
CA ILE A 155 -27.69 20.77 -20.48
C ILE A 155 -27.67 20.70 -22.02
N TYR A 156 -26.85 19.83 -22.61
CA TYR A 156 -26.68 19.80 -24.07
C TYR A 156 -27.84 19.19 -24.83
N PHE A 157 -28.43 18.10 -24.30
CA PHE A 157 -29.38 17.30 -25.05
C PHE A 157 -30.84 17.56 -24.68
N THR A 158 -31.13 17.81 -23.40
CA THR A 158 -32.51 18.02 -22.95
C THR A 158 -32.83 19.48 -22.66
N LYS A 159 -31.81 20.33 -22.48
CA LYS A 159 -31.93 21.72 -21.97
C LYS A 159 -32.68 21.78 -20.63
N GLU A 160 -32.69 20.66 -19.91
CA GLU A 160 -33.24 20.57 -18.56
C GLU A 160 -32.10 20.82 -17.58
N ILE A 161 -32.35 21.71 -16.62
CA ILE A 161 -31.41 21.99 -15.55
C ILE A 161 -32.09 21.61 -14.24
N GLU A 162 -31.50 20.68 -13.49
CA GLU A 162 -31.98 20.31 -12.16
C GLU A 162 -31.81 21.53 -11.23
N TYR A 163 -32.89 21.88 -10.50
CA TYR A 163 -32.91 23.08 -9.65
C TYR A 163 -31.91 22.99 -8.47
N ASP A 164 -31.47 21.79 -8.10
CA ASP A 164 -30.55 21.51 -6.99
C ASP A 164 -29.13 21.09 -7.44
N SER A 165 -28.77 21.32 -8.71
CA SER A 165 -27.46 20.91 -9.24
C SER A 165 -26.29 21.58 -8.54
N ASP A 166 -26.42 22.86 -8.18
CA ASP A 166 -25.45 23.64 -7.42
C ASP A 166 -25.16 23.01 -6.05
N ILE A 167 -26.22 22.70 -5.28
CA ILE A 167 -26.13 22.07 -3.96
C ILE A 167 -25.44 20.71 -4.07
N ARG A 168 -25.80 19.90 -5.09
CA ARG A 168 -25.18 18.58 -5.31
C ARG A 168 -23.71 18.68 -5.68
N LEU A 169 -23.32 19.66 -6.49
CA LEU A 169 -21.93 19.88 -6.87
C LEU A 169 -21.09 20.34 -5.67
N ILE A 170 -21.59 21.33 -4.90
CA ILE A 170 -20.92 21.79 -3.67
C ILE A 170 -20.78 20.64 -2.67
N SER A 171 -21.87 19.90 -2.42
CA SER A 171 -21.86 18.77 -1.49
C SER A 171 -20.91 17.66 -1.94
N GLY A 172 -20.88 17.37 -3.23
CA GLY A 172 -19.96 16.37 -3.80
C GLY A 172 -18.50 16.77 -3.65
N LEU A 173 -18.15 18.03 -3.91
CA LEU A 173 -16.80 18.57 -3.68
C LEU A 173 -16.43 18.54 -2.19
N GLY A 174 -17.34 18.96 -1.30
CA GLY A 174 -17.12 18.87 0.15
C GLY A 174 -16.90 17.44 0.63
N GLY A 175 -17.62 16.48 0.07
CA GLY A 175 -17.42 15.05 0.35
C GLY A 175 -16.07 14.51 -0.14
N LEU A 176 -15.57 14.98 -1.29
CA LEU A 176 -14.23 14.65 -1.78
C LEU A 176 -13.14 15.21 -0.88
N GLU A 177 -13.25 16.48 -0.51
CA GLU A 177 -12.31 17.14 0.40
C GLU A 177 -12.21 16.41 1.75
N ALA A 178 -13.35 16.10 2.37
CA ALA A 178 -13.39 15.39 3.64
C ALA A 178 -12.73 14.00 3.54
N LEU A 179 -12.96 13.28 2.43
CA LEU A 179 -12.34 11.99 2.18
C LEU A 179 -10.82 12.09 2.04
N ILE A 180 -10.34 13.09 1.29
CA ILE A 180 -8.90 13.32 1.10
C ILE A 180 -8.23 13.66 2.43
N LYS A 181 -8.83 14.53 3.24
CA LYS A 181 -8.34 14.88 4.59
C LYS A 181 -8.24 13.65 5.49
N LEU A 182 -9.28 12.81 5.50
CA LEU A 182 -9.29 11.56 6.26
C LEU A 182 -8.19 10.59 5.82
N GLU A 183 -7.97 10.45 4.51
CA GLU A 183 -6.91 9.60 3.97
C GLU A 183 -5.51 10.10 4.33
N ILE A 184 -5.27 11.41 4.26
CA ILE A 184 -4.01 12.03 4.69
C ILE A 184 -3.78 11.77 6.18
N GLU A 185 -4.78 12.01 7.03
CA GLU A 185 -4.68 11.77 8.48
C GLU A 185 -4.40 10.30 8.79
N THR A 186 -5.16 9.39 8.17
CA THR A 186 -4.99 7.94 8.36
C THR A 186 -3.58 7.50 7.99
N LYS A 187 -3.09 7.92 6.82
CA LYS A 187 -1.75 7.58 6.33
C LYS A 187 -0.65 8.20 7.19
N THR A 188 -0.84 9.43 7.68
CA THR A 188 0.09 10.09 8.59
C THR A 188 0.23 9.32 9.91
N ASN A 189 -0.91 8.92 10.48
CA ASN A 189 -0.96 8.08 11.69
C ASN A 189 -0.27 6.72 11.53
N MET A 190 -0.21 6.18 10.30
CA MET A 190 0.51 4.93 10.00
C MET A 190 2.04 5.11 9.94
N ILE A 191 2.52 6.32 9.69
CA ILE A 191 3.97 6.63 9.67
C ILE A 191 4.49 6.88 11.09
N GLU A 192 3.66 7.51 11.94
CA GLU A 192 4.02 7.89 13.31
C GLU A 192 4.03 6.72 14.30
N LYS A 193 3.31 5.62 13.99
CA LYS A 193 3.34 4.35 14.73
C LYS A 193 4.49 3.46 14.25
#